data_AF-A0A3T0KNU1-F1
#
_entry.id   AF-A0A3T0KNU1-F1
#
_cell.length_a   1.000
_cell.length_b   1.000
_cell.length_c   1.000
_cell.angle_alpha   90.00
_cell.angle_beta   90.00
_cell.angle_gamma   90.00
#
_symmetry.space_group_name_H-M   'P 1'
#
loop_
_entity.id
_entity.type
_entity.pdbx_description
1 polymer ?
#
loop_
_entity_poly.entity_id
_entity_poly.type
_entity_poly.pdbx_seq_one_letter_code
_entity_poly.pdbx_strand_id
1 'polypeptide(L)'
;MIGFLFTALKKKRSLEDCVIKIQQGDTKLRNDTIHSYKPFIAKTVSSVCNRYIHESDDEYSIGLIAFNEAIDKYSCKKGKSLLAFAEVIIKRRVIDYLRSQSRNKEVILESAWNEEGGDDSFLDDQNSIQAFEQEQETLKRREEILLYNRRLQEFGLSFQELVHHSPKHIDARLGAISIAKTLMDDGELRDLLFMKKRLPIKQLEEKVRVSRKTIERHRKYIIAMCIILNEEFVYLSHYIEGVTQQ
;
A
#
# COMPACT_ATOMS: atom_id res chain seq x y z
N MET A 1 -39.51 25.43 28.12
CA MET A 1 -38.13 25.25 28.62
C MET A 1 -37.53 24.09 27.82
N ILE A 2 -37.03 24.28 26.59
CA ILE A 2 -35.68 24.79 26.26
C ILE A 2 -34.65 24.47 27.35
N GLY A 3 -33.73 23.57 27.01
CA GLY A 3 -32.61 23.15 27.83
C GLY A 3 -31.77 22.08 27.11
N PHE A 4 -31.33 22.40 25.90
CA PHE A 4 -30.18 21.75 25.26
C PHE A 4 -28.99 21.76 26.21
N LEU A 5 -28.34 20.62 26.44
CA LEU A 5 -26.90 20.58 26.69
C LEU A 5 -26.33 19.21 26.32
N PHE A 6 -26.13 19.08 25.02
CA PHE A 6 -24.92 18.52 24.40
C PHE A 6 -24.32 17.25 25.02
N THR A 7 -24.62 16.14 24.36
CA THR A 7 -23.62 15.24 23.75
C THR A 7 -22.16 15.61 24.03
N ALA A 8 -21.63 15.13 25.16
CA ALA A 8 -20.19 14.95 25.32
C ALA A 8 -19.77 13.71 24.52
N LEU A 9 -19.67 13.88 23.20
CA LEU A 9 -18.82 13.09 22.32
C LEU A 9 -17.40 13.18 22.89
N LYS A 10 -17.07 12.27 23.82
CA LYS A 10 -15.71 12.04 24.24
C LYS A 10 -15.03 11.38 23.04
N LYS A 11 -14.49 12.24 22.16
CA LYS A 11 -13.66 11.91 21.01
C LYS A 11 -12.81 10.70 21.39
N LYS A 12 -13.14 9.50 20.86
CA LYS A 12 -12.26 8.33 20.93
C LYS A 12 -10.95 8.84 20.35
N ARG A 13 -9.95 9.05 21.21
CA ARG A 13 -8.60 9.36 20.75
C ARG A 13 -8.24 8.22 19.80
N SER A 14 -7.77 8.55 18.60
CA SER A 14 -7.35 7.53 17.66
C SER A 14 -6.26 6.72 18.37
N LEU A 15 -6.26 5.40 18.23
CA LEU A 15 -5.22 4.53 18.81
C LEU A 15 -3.82 5.04 18.45
N GLU A 16 -3.71 5.58 17.24
CA GLU A 16 -2.54 6.23 16.65
C GLU A 16 -2.11 7.49 17.43
N ASP A 17 -3.05 8.30 17.94
CA ASP A 17 -2.76 9.47 18.78
C ASP A 17 -2.21 9.06 20.16
N CYS A 18 -2.67 7.92 20.68
CA CYS A 18 -2.17 7.37 21.95
C CYS A 18 -0.73 6.88 21.81
N VAL A 19 -0.37 6.26 20.67
CA VAL A 19 0.98 5.78 20.40
C VAL A 19 2.01 6.91 20.43
N ILE A 20 1.70 8.06 19.82
CA ILE A 20 2.59 9.23 19.82
C ILE A 20 2.93 9.65 21.26
N LYS A 21 1.94 9.67 22.16
CA LYS A 21 2.15 10.03 23.58
C LYS A 21 2.92 8.96 24.35
N ILE A 22 2.69 7.70 24.03
CA ILE A 22 3.44 6.57 24.62
C ILE A 22 4.91 6.62 24.22
N GLN A 23 5.21 6.94 22.96
CA GLN A 23 6.57 7.13 22.45
C GLN A 23 7.26 8.36 23.05
N GLN A 24 6.49 9.38 23.44
CA GLN A 24 6.99 10.56 24.17
C GLN A 24 7.25 10.29 25.67
N GLY A 25 7.02 9.07 26.16
CA GLY A 25 7.37 8.66 27.52
C GLY A 25 6.20 8.49 28.49
N ASP A 26 4.94 8.51 28.03
CA ASP A 26 3.78 8.24 28.89
C ASP A 26 3.66 6.73 29.21
N THR A 27 4.33 6.32 30.29
CA THR A 27 4.37 4.91 30.75
C THR A 27 3.03 4.42 31.29
N LYS A 28 2.20 5.30 31.84
CA LYS A 28 0.87 4.93 32.34
C LYS A 28 -0.05 4.60 31.18
N LEU A 29 -0.09 5.47 30.18
CA LEU A 29 -0.86 5.23 28.96
C LEU A 29 -0.38 4.00 28.20
N ARG A 30 0.93 3.70 28.24
CA ARG A 30 1.51 2.47 27.68
C ARG A 30 0.91 1.23 28.33
N ASN A 31 0.99 1.16 29.66
CA ASN A 31 0.48 0.01 30.42
C ASN A 31 -1.02 -0.16 30.24
N ASP A 32 -1.79 0.94 30.28
CA ASP A 32 -3.24 0.93 30.05
C ASP A 32 -3.58 0.42 28.64
N THR A 33 -2.79 0.81 27.64
CA THR A 33 -2.96 0.36 26.25
C THR A 33 -2.65 -1.13 26.12
N ILE A 34 -1.50 -1.60 26.61
CA ILE A 34 -1.13 -3.02 26.59
C ILE A 34 -2.21 -3.86 27.28
N HIS A 35 -2.68 -3.40 28.44
CA HIS A 35 -3.72 -4.09 29.19
C HIS A 35 -5.04 -4.18 28.40
N SER A 36 -5.45 -3.08 27.76
CA SER A 36 -6.68 -3.03 26.95
C SER A 36 -6.63 -3.93 25.71
N TYR A 37 -5.44 -4.21 25.19
CA TYR A 37 -5.23 -5.04 23.99
C TYR A 37 -4.82 -6.49 24.29
N LYS A 38 -4.80 -6.91 25.57
CA LYS A 38 -4.59 -8.31 25.97
C LYS A 38 -5.44 -9.33 25.19
N PRO A 39 -6.76 -9.10 24.94
CA PRO A 39 -7.57 -10.06 24.17
C PRO A 39 -7.11 -10.20 22.71
N PHE A 40 -6.66 -9.12 22.09
CA PHE A 40 -6.11 -9.14 20.74
C PHE A 40 -4.80 -9.92 20.69
N ILE A 41 -3.91 -9.70 21.66
CA ILE A 41 -2.64 -10.41 21.77
C ILE A 41 -2.90 -11.90 21.97
N ALA A 42 -3.74 -12.29 22.93
CA ALA A 42 -4.11 -13.68 23.17
C ALA A 42 -4.65 -14.37 21.91
N LYS A 43 -5.55 -13.72 21.17
CA LYS A 43 -6.11 -14.25 19.91
C LYS A 43 -5.01 -14.47 18.87
N THR A 44 -4.10 -13.51 18.72
CA THR A 44 -3.01 -13.58 17.74
C THR A 44 -2.03 -14.69 18.09
N VAL A 45 -1.59 -14.80 19.35
CA VAL A 45 -0.70 -15.88 19.80
C VAL A 45 -1.39 -17.25 19.63
N SER A 46 -2.66 -17.37 20.03
CA SER A 46 -3.44 -18.61 19.89
C SER A 46 -3.56 -19.07 18.44
N SER A 47 -3.69 -18.12 17.50
CA SER A 47 -3.73 -18.44 16.06
C SER A 47 -2.43 -19.06 15.54
N VAL A 48 -1.29 -18.72 16.15
CA VAL A 48 0.02 -19.26 15.78
C VAL A 48 0.26 -20.63 16.42
N CYS A 49 -0.05 -20.75 17.71
CA CYS A 49 0.14 -21.99 18.46
C CYS A 49 -0.91 -23.06 18.14
N ASN A 50 -1.98 -22.71 17.41
CA ASN A 50 -3.13 -23.56 17.11
C ASN A 50 -3.75 -24.23 18.35
N ARG A 51 -3.65 -23.56 19.51
CA ARG A 51 -4.22 -23.98 20.80
C ARG A 51 -4.67 -22.76 21.59
N TYR A 52 -5.53 -22.97 22.58
CA TYR A 52 -5.86 -21.92 23.54
C TYR A 52 -4.61 -21.55 24.36
N ILE A 53 -4.46 -20.24 24.62
CA ILE A 53 -3.30 -19.66 25.32
C ILE A 53 -3.78 -19.06 26.65
N HIS A 54 -3.12 -19.46 27.73
CA HIS A 54 -3.34 -18.91 29.07
C HIS A 54 -2.35 -17.78 29.36
N GLU A 55 -2.68 -16.89 30.31
CA GLU A 55 -1.75 -15.81 30.70
C GLU A 55 -0.45 -16.32 31.33
N SER A 56 -0.45 -17.57 31.82
CA SER A 56 0.73 -18.26 32.37
C SER A 56 1.65 -18.85 31.30
N ASP A 57 1.21 -18.91 30.03
CA ASP A 57 1.99 -19.49 28.96
C ASP A 57 3.12 -18.54 28.53
N ASP A 58 4.30 -19.10 28.25
CA ASP A 58 5.46 -18.31 27.82
C ASP A 58 5.16 -17.57 26.50
N GLU A 59 4.43 -18.22 25.58
CA GLU A 59 4.04 -17.64 24.30
C GLU A 59 3.17 -16.38 24.48
N TYR A 60 2.37 -16.32 25.55
CA TYR A 60 1.58 -15.14 25.88
C TYR A 60 2.48 -13.97 26.30
N SER A 61 3.48 -14.25 27.14
CA SER A 61 4.47 -13.27 27.57
C SER A 61 5.29 -12.74 26.39
N ILE A 62 5.68 -13.63 25.48
CA ILE A 62 6.35 -13.25 24.22
C ILE A 62 5.45 -12.34 23.37
N GLY A 63 4.15 -12.66 23.26
CA GLY A 63 3.19 -11.81 22.57
C GLY A 63 3.04 -10.42 23.18
N LEU A 64 3.05 -10.30 24.51
CA LEU A 64 3.01 -9.01 25.21
C LEU A 64 4.26 -8.17 24.94
N ILE A 65 5.45 -8.77 24.98
CA ILE A 65 6.72 -8.10 24.69
C ILE A 65 6.72 -7.60 23.24
N ALA A 66 6.30 -8.45 22.31
CA ALA A 66 6.20 -8.13 20.89
C ALA A 66 5.21 -6.97 20.63
N PHE A 67 4.08 -6.93 21.32
CA PHE A 67 3.12 -5.83 21.21
C PHE A 67 3.69 -4.51 21.75
N ASN A 68 4.39 -4.55 22.89
CA ASN A 68 5.05 -3.36 23.44
C ASN A 68 6.10 -2.81 22.47
N GLU A 69 6.89 -3.68 21.86
CA GLU A 69 7.86 -3.31 20.84
C GLU A 69 7.20 -2.74 19.58
N ALA A 70 6.06 -3.29 19.16
CA ALA A 70 5.28 -2.75 18.05
C ALA A 70 4.81 -1.32 18.32
N ILE A 71 4.44 -0.97 19.56
CA ILE A 71 4.11 0.40 19.95
C ILE A 71 5.33 1.32 19.79
N ASP A 72 6.52 0.86 20.17
CA ASP A 72 7.76 1.66 20.07
C ASP A 72 8.17 1.90 18.62
N LYS A 73 8.06 0.88 17.76
CA LYS A 73 8.51 0.94 16.36
C LYS A 73 7.46 1.52 15.38
N TYR A 74 6.21 1.72 15.81
CA TYR A 74 5.13 2.19 14.94
C TYR A 74 5.31 3.64 14.46
N SER A 75 4.99 3.89 13.20
CA SER A 75 4.98 5.24 12.62
C SER A 75 3.69 5.51 11.84
N CYS A 76 2.97 6.56 12.25
CA CYS A 76 1.72 6.97 11.61
C CYS A 76 1.88 7.39 10.14
N LYS A 77 3.10 7.76 9.71
CA LYS A 77 3.40 8.12 8.31
C LYS A 77 3.38 6.91 7.36
N LYS A 78 3.44 5.68 7.87
CA LYS A 78 3.50 4.44 7.07
C LYS A 78 2.13 3.91 6.64
N GLY A 79 1.04 4.58 7.03
CA GLY A 79 -0.31 4.40 6.46
C GLY A 79 -1.09 3.15 6.87
N LYS A 80 -0.55 2.28 7.75
CA LYS A 80 -1.26 1.12 8.31
C LYS A 80 -1.69 1.37 9.76
N SER A 81 -2.77 0.72 10.21
CA SER A 81 -3.18 0.76 11.62
C SER A 81 -2.15 0.04 12.51
N LEU A 82 -1.99 0.52 13.75
CA LEU A 82 -1.08 -0.11 14.72
C LEU A 82 -1.40 -1.60 14.93
N LEU A 83 -2.69 -1.97 14.93
CA LEU A 83 -3.10 -3.35 15.16
C LEU A 83 -2.62 -4.29 14.05
N ALA A 84 -2.71 -3.88 12.79
CA ALA A 84 -2.21 -4.67 11.67
C ALA A 84 -0.68 -4.84 11.74
N PHE A 85 0.03 -3.77 12.13
CA PHE A 85 1.48 -3.81 12.34
C PHE A 85 1.86 -4.73 13.52
N ALA A 86 1.18 -4.59 14.64
CA ALA A 86 1.44 -5.37 15.84
C ALA A 86 1.09 -6.85 15.66
N GLU A 87 0.07 -7.19 14.87
CA GLU A 87 -0.28 -8.58 14.56
C GLU A 87 0.89 -9.32 13.92
N VAL A 88 1.56 -8.68 12.95
CA VAL A 88 2.72 -9.26 12.25
C VAL A 88 3.89 -9.49 13.21
N ILE A 89 4.23 -8.48 14.01
CA ILE A 89 5.34 -8.57 14.97
C ILE A 89 5.07 -9.67 16.01
N ILE A 90 3.86 -9.73 16.56
CA ILE A 90 3.47 -10.78 17.53
C ILE A 90 3.60 -12.16 16.89
N LYS A 91 3.03 -12.38 15.70
CA LYS A 91 3.05 -13.68 15.04
C LYS A 91 4.48 -14.18 14.84
N ARG A 92 5.35 -13.32 14.30
CA ARG A 92 6.75 -13.66 14.06
C ARG A 92 7.50 -13.97 15.35
N ARG A 93 7.39 -13.12 16.37
CA ARG A 93 8.09 -13.31 17.64
C ARG A 93 7.71 -14.62 18.33
N VAL A 94 6.43 -14.98 18.27
CA VAL A 94 5.94 -16.26 18.79
C VAL A 94 6.46 -17.43 17.95
N ILE A 95 6.46 -17.34 16.62
CA ILE A 95 7.03 -18.38 15.75
C ILE A 95 8.51 -18.59 16.05
N ASP A 96 9.28 -17.53 16.18
CA ASP A 96 10.72 -17.60 16.45
C ASP A 96 10.97 -18.21 17.84
N TYR A 97 10.15 -17.85 18.83
CA TYR A 97 10.17 -18.51 20.13
C TYR A 97 9.90 -20.01 20.01
N LEU A 98 8.82 -20.41 19.33
CA LEU A 98 8.47 -21.82 19.14
C LEU A 98 9.57 -22.61 18.39
N ARG A 99 10.19 -22.01 17.37
CA ARG A 99 11.34 -22.59 16.67
C ARG A 99 12.53 -22.80 17.61
N SER A 100 12.85 -21.81 18.44
CA SER A 100 13.95 -21.90 19.41
C SER A 100 13.70 -22.98 20.48
N GLN A 101 12.44 -23.19 20.88
CA GLN A 101 12.05 -24.25 21.82
C GLN A 101 12.06 -25.64 21.17
N SER A 102 11.68 -25.75 19.89
CA SER A 102 11.65 -27.01 19.14
C SER A 102 13.04 -27.62 18.88
N ARG A 103 14.11 -26.81 18.90
CA ARG A 103 15.49 -27.32 18.86
C ARG A 103 15.87 -28.13 20.12
N ASN A 104 15.07 -28.04 21.20
CA ASN A 104 15.17 -28.82 22.43
C ASN A 104 14.04 -29.87 22.62
N LYS A 105 13.02 -29.90 21.76
CA LYS A 105 11.90 -30.85 21.88
C LYS A 105 11.31 -31.10 20.49
N GLU A 106 11.55 -32.29 19.94
CA GLU A 106 11.07 -32.68 18.62
C GLU A 106 9.56 -32.47 18.47
N VAL A 107 9.19 -31.97 17.28
CA VAL A 107 7.85 -31.88 16.68
C VAL A 107 6.95 -30.75 17.19
N ILE A 108 6.65 -29.81 16.29
CA ILE A 108 5.32 -29.45 15.73
C ILE A 108 5.49 -28.06 15.08
N LEU A 109 5.75 -27.99 13.78
CA LEU A 109 5.34 -26.83 12.96
C LEU A 109 5.47 -27.11 11.46
N GLU A 110 4.72 -28.08 10.93
CA GLU A 110 4.68 -28.34 9.47
C GLU A 110 3.40 -27.80 8.79
N SER A 111 2.56 -27.04 9.49
CA SER A 111 1.24 -26.66 8.96
C SER A 111 0.98 -25.16 8.84
N ALA A 112 2.00 -24.31 8.74
CA ALA A 112 1.75 -22.87 8.55
C ALA A 112 2.53 -22.17 7.43
N TRP A 113 3.69 -22.64 6.98
CA TRP A 113 4.50 -21.84 6.04
C TRP A 113 5.38 -22.71 5.13
N ASN A 114 4.80 -23.21 4.03
CA ASN A 114 5.58 -23.49 2.83
C ASN A 114 5.70 -22.16 2.07
N GLU A 115 6.79 -21.43 2.30
CA GLU A 115 7.49 -20.63 1.28
C GLU A 115 8.84 -20.15 1.86
N GLU A 116 9.90 -20.84 1.39
CA GLU A 116 11.32 -20.45 1.27
C GLU A 116 12.10 -19.91 2.48
N GLY A 117 12.96 -20.78 3.04
CA GLY A 117 14.43 -20.57 3.00
C GLY A 117 15.13 -19.82 4.13
N GLY A 118 15.69 -20.58 5.08
CA GLY A 118 17.10 -20.48 5.52
C GLY A 118 17.58 -19.28 6.36
N ASP A 119 17.79 -19.53 7.66
CA ASP A 119 18.92 -19.13 8.53
C ASP A 119 19.58 -17.74 8.35
N ASP A 120 19.23 -16.76 9.20
CA ASP A 120 20.17 -15.77 9.77
C ASP A 120 19.56 -15.03 10.99
N SER A 121 19.81 -15.53 12.20
CA SER A 121 19.24 -15.02 13.45
C SER A 121 20.17 -14.00 14.13
N PHE A 122 20.00 -12.70 13.82
CA PHE A 122 20.03 -11.56 14.77
C PHE A 122 19.94 -10.18 14.07
N LEU A 123 20.00 -10.12 12.73
CA LEU A 123 19.92 -8.89 11.92
C LEU A 123 18.50 -8.59 11.38
N ASP A 124 17.50 -9.31 11.88
CA ASP A 124 16.28 -9.62 11.14
C ASP A 124 15.08 -8.68 11.44
N ASP A 125 15.20 -7.83 12.45
CA ASP A 125 14.15 -6.86 12.81
C ASP A 125 14.02 -5.72 11.77
N GLN A 126 15.14 -5.23 11.21
CA GLN A 126 15.09 -4.23 10.12
C GLN A 126 14.57 -4.87 8.83
N ASN A 127 14.97 -6.12 8.55
CA ASN A 127 14.47 -6.88 7.40
C ASN A 127 12.97 -7.13 7.52
N SER A 128 12.44 -7.34 8.72
CA SER A 128 10.99 -7.49 8.96
C SER A 128 10.20 -6.23 8.62
N ILE A 129 10.72 -5.07 9.01
CA ILE A 129 10.13 -3.75 8.72
C ILE A 129 10.21 -3.49 7.23
N GLN A 130 11.36 -3.76 6.62
CA GLN A 130 11.59 -3.58 5.20
C GLN A 130 10.71 -4.51 4.35
N ALA A 131 10.58 -5.78 4.72
CA ALA A 131 9.72 -6.74 4.03
C ALA A 131 8.24 -6.31 4.10
N PHE A 132 7.79 -5.84 5.25
CA PHE A 132 6.44 -5.31 5.42
C PHE A 132 6.21 -3.99 4.65
N GLU A 133 7.21 -3.11 4.60
CA GLU A 133 7.17 -1.90 3.76
C GLU A 133 7.12 -2.24 2.28
N GLN A 134 7.92 -3.20 1.82
CA GLN A 134 7.90 -3.70 0.45
C GLN A 134 6.57 -4.35 0.09
N GLU A 135 5.97 -5.12 1.00
CA GLU A 135 4.63 -5.68 0.82
C GLU A 135 3.59 -4.56 0.68
N GLN A 136 3.70 -3.49 1.48
CA GLN A 136 2.82 -2.34 1.38
C GLN A 136 2.98 -1.56 0.09
N GLU A 137 4.20 -1.32 -0.35
CA GLU A 137 4.45 -0.70 -1.65
C GLU A 137 3.91 -1.56 -2.78
N THR A 138 4.04 -2.88 -2.67
CA THR A 138 3.49 -3.83 -3.65
C THR A 138 1.96 -3.76 -3.68
N LEU A 139 1.30 -3.68 -2.52
CA LEU A 139 -0.14 -3.51 -2.43
C LEU A 139 -0.61 -2.18 -3.02
N LYS A 140 0.03 -1.05 -2.66
CA LYS A 140 -0.28 0.26 -3.23
C LYS A 140 -0.08 0.29 -4.75
N ARG A 141 1.01 -0.30 -5.25
CA ARG A 141 1.26 -0.44 -6.69
C ARG A 141 0.16 -1.26 -7.37
N ARG A 142 -0.29 -2.35 -6.74
CA ARG A 142 -1.39 -3.18 -7.25
C ARG A 142 -2.71 -2.40 -7.30
N GLU A 143 -3.02 -1.62 -6.26
CA GLU A 143 -4.20 -0.76 -6.23
C GLU A 143 -4.18 0.28 -7.36
N GLU A 144 -3.05 0.94 -7.59
CA GLU A 144 -2.89 1.86 -8.73
C GLU A 144 -3.09 1.16 -10.07
N ILE A 145 -2.51 -0.03 -10.28
CA ILE A 145 -2.69 -0.82 -11.52
C ILE A 145 -4.17 -1.15 -11.74
N LEU A 146 -4.90 -1.53 -10.68
CA LEU A 146 -6.32 -1.85 -10.77
C LEU A 146 -7.17 -0.60 -11.06
N LEU A 147 -6.87 0.52 -10.41
CA LEU A 147 -7.53 1.80 -10.67
C LEU A 147 -7.30 2.24 -12.11
N TYR A 148 -6.05 2.19 -12.58
CA TYR A 148 -5.69 2.51 -13.95
C TYR A 148 -6.39 1.62 -14.97
N ASN A 149 -6.49 0.30 -14.70
CA ASN A 149 -7.27 -0.61 -15.54
C ASN A 149 -8.73 -0.19 -15.63
N ARG A 150 -9.36 0.14 -14.50
CA ARG A 150 -10.74 0.62 -14.46
C ARG A 150 -10.91 1.89 -15.30
N ARG A 151 -9.99 2.84 -15.18
CA ARG A 151 -10.00 4.08 -15.99
C ARG A 151 -9.85 3.79 -17.47
N LEU A 152 -8.94 2.91 -17.86
CA LEU A 152 -8.77 2.50 -19.26
C LEU A 152 -10.06 1.90 -19.84
N GLN A 153 -10.76 1.07 -19.06
CA GLN A 153 -12.01 0.48 -19.47
C GLN A 153 -13.12 1.52 -19.72
N GLU A 154 -13.14 2.66 -19.00
CA GLU A 154 -14.06 3.76 -19.29
C GLU A 154 -13.85 4.36 -20.70
N PHE A 155 -12.66 4.20 -21.28
CA PHE A 155 -12.30 4.61 -22.64
C PHE A 155 -12.35 3.44 -23.64
N GLY A 156 -12.84 2.26 -23.21
CA GLY A 156 -12.87 1.06 -24.03
C GLY A 156 -11.48 0.50 -24.35
N LEU A 157 -10.48 0.76 -23.49
CA LEU A 157 -9.11 0.29 -23.63
C LEU A 157 -8.83 -0.85 -22.63
N SER A 158 -7.89 -1.72 -22.99
CA SER A 158 -7.34 -2.73 -22.09
C SER A 158 -5.81 -2.68 -22.09
N PHE A 159 -5.17 -3.30 -21.09
CA PHE A 159 -3.71 -3.42 -21.07
C PHE A 159 -3.15 -4.14 -22.30
N GLN A 160 -3.82 -5.20 -22.77
CA GLN A 160 -3.39 -5.93 -23.96
C GLN A 160 -3.43 -5.03 -25.21
N GLU A 161 -4.48 -4.23 -25.36
CA GLU A 161 -4.57 -3.26 -26.45
C GLU A 161 -3.47 -2.20 -26.33
N LEU A 162 -3.18 -1.73 -25.13
CA LEU A 162 -2.10 -0.78 -24.89
C LEU A 162 -0.75 -1.33 -25.32
N VAL A 163 -0.42 -2.56 -24.94
CA VAL A 163 0.82 -3.22 -25.37
C VAL A 163 0.91 -3.30 -26.89
N HIS A 164 -0.20 -3.65 -27.56
CA HIS A 164 -0.23 -3.77 -29.01
C HIS A 164 -0.12 -2.42 -29.74
N HIS A 165 -0.70 -1.36 -29.17
CA HIS A 165 -0.75 -0.02 -29.78
C HIS A 165 0.34 0.93 -29.28
N SER A 166 1.18 0.49 -28.36
CA SER A 166 2.31 1.28 -27.86
C SER A 166 3.34 1.48 -28.99
N PRO A 167 3.82 2.72 -29.22
CA PRO A 167 4.87 2.96 -30.19
C PRO A 167 6.14 2.17 -29.83
N LYS A 168 6.72 1.45 -30.80
CA LYS A 168 7.95 0.66 -30.57
C LYS A 168 9.21 1.51 -30.41
N HIS A 169 9.27 2.63 -31.11
CA HIS A 169 10.43 3.52 -31.12
C HIS A 169 10.29 4.62 -30.07
N ILE A 170 11.40 4.95 -29.42
CA ILE A 170 11.48 5.97 -28.35
C ILE A 170 10.91 7.31 -28.84
N ASP A 171 11.32 7.78 -30.02
CA ASP A 171 10.85 9.07 -30.59
C ASP A 171 9.33 9.14 -30.72
N ALA A 172 8.71 8.05 -31.15
CA ALA A 172 7.26 7.97 -31.29
C ALA A 172 6.54 7.94 -29.93
N ARG A 173 7.15 7.30 -28.91
CA ARG A 173 6.65 7.34 -27.52
C ARG A 173 6.73 8.75 -26.95
N LEU A 174 7.91 9.39 -27.05
CA LEU A 174 8.12 10.76 -26.58
C LEU A 174 7.18 11.74 -27.28
N GLY A 175 6.99 11.59 -28.60
CA GLY A 175 6.02 12.38 -29.35
C GLY A 175 4.60 12.22 -28.82
N ALA A 176 4.15 10.98 -28.57
CA ALA A 176 2.81 10.73 -28.03
C ALA A 176 2.62 11.26 -26.59
N ILE A 177 3.65 11.14 -25.75
CA ILE A 177 3.64 11.70 -24.38
C ILE A 177 3.59 13.23 -24.44
N SER A 178 4.35 13.86 -25.34
CA SER A 178 4.32 15.32 -25.53
C SER A 178 2.93 15.81 -25.94
N ILE A 179 2.28 15.11 -26.87
CA ILE A 179 0.89 15.40 -27.27
C ILE A 179 -0.06 15.27 -26.08
N ALA A 180 0.10 14.22 -25.26
CA ALA A 180 -0.72 14.03 -24.06
C ALA A 180 -0.53 15.17 -23.04
N LYS A 181 0.70 15.65 -22.83
CA LYS A 181 0.99 16.79 -21.96
C LYS A 181 0.30 18.06 -22.46
N THR A 182 0.46 18.38 -23.75
CA THR A 182 -0.21 19.53 -24.37
C THR A 182 -1.74 19.47 -24.26
N LEU A 183 -2.33 18.27 -24.37
CA LEU A 183 -3.76 18.07 -24.16
C LEU A 183 -4.16 18.34 -22.71
N MET A 184 -3.37 17.86 -21.74
CA MET A 184 -3.68 17.96 -20.30
C MET A 184 -3.48 19.37 -19.73
N ASP A 185 -2.55 20.13 -20.29
CA ASP A 185 -2.32 21.55 -19.95
C ASP A 185 -3.47 22.44 -20.41
N ASP A 186 -4.27 21.97 -21.38
CA ASP A 186 -5.43 22.67 -21.91
C ASP A 186 -6.73 22.20 -21.24
N GLY A 187 -7.33 23.07 -20.43
CA GLY A 187 -8.55 22.75 -19.69
C GLY A 187 -9.71 22.31 -20.60
N GLU A 188 -9.90 22.96 -21.75
CA GLU A 188 -11.01 22.63 -22.66
C GLU A 188 -10.80 21.28 -23.34
N LEU A 189 -9.58 21.00 -23.82
CA LEU A 189 -9.26 19.71 -24.45
C LEU A 189 -9.33 18.55 -23.47
N ARG A 190 -8.83 18.76 -22.25
CA ARG A 190 -8.93 17.79 -21.16
C ARG A 190 -10.39 17.46 -20.88
N ASP A 191 -11.23 18.47 -20.69
CA ASP A 191 -12.65 18.26 -20.37
C ASP A 191 -13.37 17.55 -21.53
N LEU A 192 -13.08 17.93 -22.77
CA LEU A 192 -13.60 17.24 -23.95
C LEU A 192 -13.20 15.76 -23.98
N LEU A 193 -11.94 15.43 -23.66
CA LEU A 193 -11.45 14.05 -23.61
C LEU A 193 -12.21 13.24 -22.55
N PHE A 194 -12.31 13.74 -21.32
CA PHE A 194 -12.92 12.99 -20.21
C PHE A 194 -14.45 12.94 -20.29
N MET A 195 -15.11 13.96 -20.85
CA MET A 195 -16.57 13.95 -21.07
C MET A 195 -16.97 13.06 -22.24
N LYS A 196 -16.29 13.17 -23.39
CA LYS A 196 -16.65 12.42 -24.61
C LYS A 196 -15.97 11.06 -24.70
N LYS A 197 -15.03 10.76 -23.80
CA LYS A 197 -14.19 9.54 -23.78
C LYS A 197 -13.51 9.27 -25.13
N ARG A 198 -13.15 10.34 -25.86
CA ARG A 198 -12.56 10.29 -27.20
C ARG A 198 -11.55 11.42 -27.39
N LEU A 199 -10.44 11.12 -28.06
CA LEU A 199 -9.39 12.10 -28.33
C LEU A 199 -9.92 13.23 -29.25
N PRO A 200 -9.83 14.51 -28.85
CA PRO A 200 -10.29 15.65 -29.66
C PRO A 200 -9.28 16.01 -30.77
N ILE A 201 -9.15 15.12 -31.77
CA ILE A 201 -8.08 15.21 -32.79
C ILE A 201 -8.11 16.52 -33.58
N LYS A 202 -9.30 17.02 -33.95
CA LYS A 202 -9.45 18.26 -34.72
C LYS A 202 -8.93 19.49 -33.97
N GLN A 203 -9.17 19.55 -32.67
CA GLN A 203 -8.71 20.66 -31.85
C GLN A 203 -7.24 20.49 -31.46
N LEU A 204 -6.78 19.24 -31.35
CA LEU A 204 -5.40 18.93 -31.00
C LEU A 204 -4.45 19.25 -32.16
N GLU A 205 -4.84 19.02 -33.41
CA GLU A 205 -4.00 19.26 -34.59
C GLU A 205 -3.58 20.72 -34.77
N GLU A 206 -4.39 21.66 -34.27
CA GLU A 206 -4.06 23.09 -34.28
C GLU A 206 -3.02 23.48 -33.21
N LYS A 207 -2.84 22.64 -32.17
CA LYS A 207 -1.98 22.92 -31.02
C LYS A 207 -0.67 22.15 -31.01
N VAL A 208 -0.55 21.09 -31.82
CA VAL A 208 0.66 20.26 -31.87
C VAL A 208 1.32 20.30 -33.25
N ARG A 209 2.65 20.20 -33.29
CA ARG A 209 3.43 20.20 -34.54
C ARG A 209 3.42 18.88 -35.31
N VAL A 210 2.59 17.92 -34.91
CA VAL A 210 2.55 16.58 -35.52
C VAL A 210 1.38 16.43 -36.48
N SER A 211 1.56 15.62 -37.53
CA SER A 211 0.49 15.36 -38.49
C SER A 211 -0.71 14.66 -37.82
N ARG A 212 -1.92 14.95 -38.29
CA ARG A 212 -3.14 14.24 -37.89
C ARG A 212 -3.01 12.71 -37.99
N LYS A 213 -2.32 12.22 -39.03
CA LYS A 213 -2.07 10.78 -39.25
C LYS A 213 -1.25 10.17 -38.11
N THR A 214 -0.31 10.92 -37.54
CA THR A 214 0.50 10.49 -36.38
C THR A 214 -0.35 10.43 -35.11
N ILE A 215 -1.20 11.45 -34.88
CA ILE A 215 -2.13 11.49 -33.74
C ILE A 215 -3.09 10.30 -33.81
N GLU A 216 -3.71 10.06 -34.97
CA GLU A 216 -4.66 8.95 -35.16
C GLU A 216 -4.00 7.59 -34.95
N ARG A 217 -2.78 7.40 -35.46
CA ARG A 217 -2.01 6.15 -35.29
C ARG A 217 -1.76 5.82 -33.82
N HIS A 218 -1.47 6.84 -33.00
CA HIS A 218 -1.11 6.67 -31.60
C HIS A 218 -2.23 7.04 -30.62
N ARG A 219 -3.47 7.24 -31.10
CA ARG A 219 -4.59 7.76 -30.30
C ARG A 219 -4.84 7.00 -28.99
N LYS A 220 -4.77 5.66 -29.03
CA LYS A 220 -5.01 4.80 -27.86
C LYS A 220 -3.93 5.00 -26.80
N TYR A 221 -2.67 5.10 -27.23
CA TYR A 221 -1.53 5.36 -26.37
C TYR A 221 -1.57 6.78 -25.79
N ILE A 222 -1.95 7.79 -26.60
CA ILE A 222 -2.11 9.17 -26.14
C ILE A 222 -3.19 9.26 -25.04
N ILE A 223 -4.35 8.63 -25.24
CA ILE A 223 -5.42 8.60 -24.23
C ILE A 223 -4.93 7.96 -22.93
N ALA A 224 -4.23 6.83 -23.03
CA ALA A 224 -3.65 6.17 -21.87
C ALA A 224 -2.66 7.07 -21.11
N MET A 225 -1.79 7.79 -21.82
CA MET A 225 -0.90 8.76 -21.18
C MET A 225 -1.67 9.92 -20.54
N CYS A 226 -2.77 10.40 -21.15
CA CYS A 226 -3.61 11.44 -20.56
C CYS A 226 -4.27 10.98 -19.25
N ILE A 227 -4.74 9.72 -19.18
CA ILE A 227 -5.29 9.14 -17.96
C ILE A 227 -4.23 9.12 -16.85
N ILE A 228 -3.00 8.74 -17.19
CA ILE A 228 -1.90 8.71 -16.23
C ILE A 228 -1.54 10.11 -15.75
N LEU A 229 -1.54 11.11 -16.64
CA LEU A 229 -1.23 12.50 -16.29
C LEU A 229 -2.37 13.20 -15.52
N ASN A 230 -3.60 12.72 -15.64
CA ASN A 230 -4.76 13.33 -14.99
C ASN A 230 -4.91 12.92 -13.52
N GLU A 231 -4.46 11.73 -13.15
CA GLU A 231 -4.49 11.26 -11.77
C GLU A 231 -3.07 11.21 -11.23
N GLU A 232 -2.89 11.46 -9.93
CA GLU A 232 -1.58 11.40 -9.25
C GLU A 232 -1.12 9.94 -9.07
N PHE A 233 -1.01 9.15 -10.14
CA PHE A 233 -0.47 7.79 -10.09
C PHE A 233 1.04 7.85 -9.86
N VAL A 234 1.46 7.82 -8.60
CA VAL A 234 2.86 7.98 -8.20
C VAL A 234 3.70 6.81 -8.73
N TYR A 235 3.23 5.57 -8.58
CA TYR A 235 4.00 4.40 -8.98
C TYR A 235 4.00 4.17 -10.50
N LEU A 236 2.88 4.42 -11.18
CA LEU A 236 2.82 4.31 -12.64
C LEU A 236 3.63 5.41 -13.36
N SER A 237 3.66 6.62 -12.81
CA SER A 237 4.47 7.72 -13.36
C SER A 237 5.96 7.39 -13.30
N HIS A 238 6.46 6.85 -12.18
CA HIS A 238 7.84 6.40 -12.05
C HIS A 238 8.21 5.29 -13.05
N TYR A 239 7.29 4.37 -13.34
CA TYR A 239 7.52 3.33 -14.35
C TYR A 239 7.70 3.92 -15.76
N ILE A 240 6.91 4.95 -16.10
CA ILE A 240 6.99 5.62 -17.40
C ILE A 240 8.26 6.47 -17.53
N GLU A 241 8.67 7.14 -16.45
CA GLU A 241 9.94 7.88 -16.39
C GLU A 241 11.15 6.94 -16.60
N GLY A 242 11.15 5.77 -15.96
CA GLY A 242 12.21 4.77 -16.15
C GLY A 242 12.28 4.24 -17.60
N VAL A 243 11.13 4.09 -18.27
CA VAL A 243 11.06 3.62 -19.67
C VAL A 243 11.37 4.73 -20.69
N THR A 244 11.27 6.00 -20.31
CA THR A 244 11.62 7.14 -21.18
C THR A 244 13.11 7.51 -21.12
N GLN A 245 13.84 7.01 -20.11
CA GLN A 245 15.29 7.21 -19.96
C GLN A 245 16.15 6.05 -20.53
N GLN A 246 15.53 5.00 -21.06
CA GLN A 246 16.19 3.90 -21.81
C GLN A 246 15.98 4.05 -23.31
#